data_AF-M5C1H0-F1
#
_entry.id   AF-M5C1H0-F1
#
_cell.length_a   1.000
_cell.length_b   1.000
_cell.length_c   1.000
_cell.angle_alpha   90.00
_cell.angle_beta   90.00
_cell.angle_gamma   90.00
#
_symmetry.space_group_name_H-M   'P 1'
#
loop_
_entity.id
_entity.type
_entity.pdbx_description
1 polymer ?
#
loop_
_entity_poly.entity_id
_entity_poly.type
_entity_poly.pdbx_seq_one_letter_code
_entity_poly.pdbx_strand_id
1 'polypeptide(L)'
;MVHDLYYRYGFDEISGNFQQDNYGRGGKEGDGVIANSQDGSGYNNANFMTPPDGQNGRCRMYVWNTASPYRDGDLEAGIVIHELTHGLSTRLTGGPANSGCLGWGESGGMGEGWGDFLATTIRSTKDYKDFAMGSWAANQVNGIRNYVYSTNMTVNPSTYKTLDKPGYWGVHAIENDCQARLLRDTVPSPAP
;
A
#
# COMPACT_ATOMS: atom_id res chain seq x y z
N MET A 1 -13.63 7.79 1.72
CA MET A 1 -12.39 8.36 2.30
C MET A 1 -11.18 8.15 1.41
N VAL A 2 -10.63 6.93 1.27
CA VAL A 2 -9.37 6.74 0.51
C VAL A 2 -9.52 7.12 -0.97
N HIS A 3 -10.63 6.70 -1.60
CA HIS A 3 -11.02 7.16 -2.94
C HIS A 3 -10.98 8.70 -3.04
N ASP A 4 -11.74 9.39 -2.17
CA ASP A 4 -11.90 10.85 -2.22
C ASP A 4 -10.58 11.58 -1.96
N LEU A 5 -9.71 11.01 -1.12
CA LEU A 5 -8.37 11.52 -0.88
C LEU A 5 -7.53 11.44 -2.15
N TYR A 6 -7.46 10.27 -2.80
CA TYR A 6 -6.71 10.11 -4.05
C TYR A 6 -7.28 10.99 -5.17
N TYR A 7 -8.61 11.09 -5.26
CA TYR A 7 -9.30 11.98 -6.20
C TYR A 7 -8.85 13.43 -6.03
N ARG A 8 -8.75 13.92 -4.79
CA ARG A 8 -8.26 15.26 -4.48
C ARG A 8 -6.81 15.49 -4.92
N TYR A 9 -6.02 14.44 -5.03
CA TYR A 9 -4.64 14.48 -5.53
C TYR A 9 -4.51 14.09 -7.02
N GLY A 10 -5.62 14.04 -7.75
CA GLY A 10 -5.63 13.86 -9.22
C GLY A 10 -5.81 12.43 -9.70
N PHE A 11 -6.14 11.48 -8.81
CA PHE A 11 -6.63 10.17 -9.24
C PHE A 11 -8.14 10.25 -9.58
N ASP A 12 -8.42 10.92 -10.69
CA ASP A 12 -9.75 11.16 -11.25
C ASP A 12 -10.15 10.13 -12.31
N GLU A 13 -11.30 10.34 -12.95
CA GLU A 13 -11.84 9.44 -13.96
C GLU A 13 -10.89 9.23 -15.16
N ILE A 14 -10.28 10.30 -15.67
CA ILE A 14 -9.39 10.21 -16.85
C ILE A 14 -8.08 9.49 -16.48
N SER A 15 -7.62 9.65 -15.24
CA SER A 15 -6.47 8.92 -14.72
C SER A 15 -6.75 7.43 -14.43
N GLY A 16 -8.01 6.99 -14.57
CA GLY A 16 -8.48 5.62 -14.37
C GLY A 16 -8.67 5.28 -12.90
N ASN A 17 -9.38 6.13 -12.16
CA ASN A 17 -9.87 5.81 -10.83
C ASN A 17 -10.91 4.66 -10.86
N PHE A 18 -11.31 4.19 -9.67
CA PHE A 18 -12.32 3.13 -9.55
C PHE A 18 -13.67 3.75 -9.17
N GLN A 19 -14.59 3.82 -10.12
CA GLN A 19 -15.90 4.44 -9.92
C GLN A 19 -16.97 3.75 -10.79
N GLN A 20 -18.17 3.56 -10.21
CA GLN A 20 -19.24 2.88 -10.94
C GLN A 20 -19.83 3.74 -12.07
N ASP A 21 -19.92 5.05 -11.88
CA ASP A 21 -20.46 6.03 -12.84
C ASP A 21 -19.54 7.24 -12.88
N ASN A 22 -19.04 7.58 -14.07
CA ASN A 22 -18.08 8.68 -14.26
C ASN A 22 -18.71 10.06 -14.43
N TYR A 23 -20.04 10.15 -14.38
CA TYR A 23 -20.80 11.40 -14.56
C TYR A 23 -20.42 12.15 -15.85
N GLY A 24 -20.01 11.41 -16.88
CA GLY A 24 -19.52 11.96 -18.15
C GLY A 24 -18.17 12.68 -18.09
N ARG A 25 -17.37 12.49 -17.03
CA ARG A 25 -16.07 13.17 -16.84
C ARG A 25 -14.89 12.51 -17.56
N GLY A 26 -15.11 11.41 -18.28
CA GLY A 26 -14.10 10.67 -19.02
C GLY A 26 -13.76 9.33 -18.36
N GLY A 27 -12.63 8.71 -18.76
CA GLY A 27 -12.25 7.37 -18.29
C GLY A 27 -13.20 6.26 -18.73
N LYS A 28 -13.02 5.07 -18.17
CA LYS A 28 -13.98 3.97 -18.29
C LYS A 28 -14.65 3.71 -16.95
N GLU A 29 -15.97 3.84 -16.93
CA GLU A 29 -16.79 3.60 -15.74
C GLU A 29 -17.11 2.12 -15.54
N GLY A 30 -17.94 1.83 -14.54
CA GLY A 30 -18.41 0.47 -14.25
C GLY A 30 -17.41 -0.35 -13.42
N ASP A 31 -16.43 0.31 -12.82
CA ASP A 31 -15.24 -0.34 -12.28
C ASP A 31 -14.99 -0.05 -10.79
N GLY A 32 -16.05 0.32 -10.07
CA GLY A 32 -15.99 0.48 -8.61
C GLY A 32 -15.36 -0.72 -7.90
N VAL A 33 -14.64 -0.47 -6.82
CA VAL A 33 -13.93 -1.52 -6.07
C VAL A 33 -14.92 -2.49 -5.42
N ILE A 34 -14.72 -3.78 -5.67
CA ILE A 34 -15.36 -4.86 -4.90
C ILE A 34 -14.50 -5.07 -3.64
N ALA A 35 -15.04 -4.72 -2.48
CA ALA A 35 -14.38 -4.88 -1.18
C ALA A 35 -14.98 -6.05 -0.41
N ASN A 36 -14.25 -7.16 -0.34
CA ASN A 36 -14.63 -8.34 0.43
C ASN A 36 -14.00 -8.24 1.83
N SER A 37 -14.85 -8.09 2.85
CA SER A 37 -14.44 -8.18 4.25
C SER A 37 -14.45 -9.64 4.72
N GLN A 38 -13.50 -9.99 5.59
CA GLN A 38 -13.32 -11.34 6.13
C GLN A 38 -13.41 -12.44 5.06
N ASP A 39 -12.79 -12.22 3.91
CA ASP A 39 -12.84 -13.15 2.78
C ASP A 39 -12.25 -14.51 3.17
N GLY A 40 -13.05 -15.57 3.03
CA GLY A 40 -12.71 -16.92 3.50
C GLY A 40 -11.66 -17.65 2.66
N SER A 41 -11.09 -17.00 1.63
CA SER A 41 -10.05 -17.61 0.80
C SER A 41 -8.66 -17.63 1.44
N GLY A 42 -8.47 -16.97 2.60
CA GLY A 42 -7.18 -16.96 3.29
C GLY A 42 -7.23 -16.45 4.74
N TYR A 43 -6.06 -16.42 5.37
CA TYR A 43 -5.81 -15.82 6.69
C TYR A 43 -4.49 -15.04 6.65
N ASN A 44 -4.30 -14.13 7.60
CA ASN A 44 -3.04 -13.42 7.86
C ASN A 44 -2.46 -12.65 6.66
N ASN A 45 -3.35 -12.12 5.81
CA ASN A 45 -2.94 -11.39 4.63
C ASN A 45 -4.08 -10.48 4.15
N ALA A 46 -3.84 -9.77 3.06
CA ALA A 46 -4.85 -9.17 2.22
C ALA A 46 -4.34 -9.20 0.76
N ASN A 47 -5.14 -8.73 -0.19
CA ASN A 47 -4.64 -8.43 -1.54
C ASN A 47 -5.63 -7.55 -2.29
N PHE A 48 -5.10 -6.88 -3.30
CA PHE A 48 -5.88 -6.15 -4.29
C PHE A 48 -5.57 -6.62 -5.71
N MET A 49 -6.61 -7.01 -6.45
CA MET A 49 -6.51 -7.27 -7.89
C MET A 49 -6.85 -6.00 -8.67
N THR A 50 -5.90 -5.51 -9.46
CA THR A 50 -6.06 -4.32 -10.30
C THR A 50 -6.11 -4.68 -11.79
N PRO A 51 -7.29 -4.94 -12.37
CA PRO A 51 -7.41 -5.03 -13.82
C PRO A 51 -7.34 -3.64 -14.48
N PRO A 52 -7.20 -3.57 -15.82
CA PRO A 52 -7.26 -2.31 -16.56
C PRO A 52 -8.58 -1.55 -16.35
N ASP A 53 -8.55 -0.25 -16.62
CA ASP A 53 -9.68 0.68 -16.51
C ASP A 53 -10.96 0.16 -17.17
N GLY A 54 -12.09 0.35 -16.48
CA GLY A 54 -13.40 -0.19 -16.86
C GLY A 54 -13.68 -1.62 -16.37
N GLN A 55 -12.82 -2.19 -15.52
CA GLN A 55 -13.05 -3.47 -14.84
C GLN A 55 -12.85 -3.31 -13.34
N ASN A 56 -13.76 -3.89 -12.55
CA ASN A 56 -13.75 -3.75 -11.10
C ASN A 56 -12.42 -4.23 -10.49
N GLY A 57 -11.77 -3.33 -9.74
CA GLY A 57 -10.75 -3.73 -8.78
C GLY A 57 -11.36 -4.62 -7.69
N ARG A 58 -10.57 -5.54 -7.13
CA ARG A 58 -11.05 -6.43 -6.07
C ARG A 58 -10.11 -6.42 -4.88
N CYS A 59 -10.55 -5.81 -3.78
CA CYS A 59 -9.88 -5.83 -2.49
C CYS A 59 -10.42 -6.99 -1.66
N ARG A 60 -9.53 -7.85 -1.16
CA ARG A 60 -9.86 -8.97 -0.28
C ARG A 60 -9.11 -8.79 1.03
N MET A 61 -9.85 -8.56 2.10
CA MET A 61 -9.34 -8.47 3.46
C MET A 61 -9.56 -9.79 4.18
N TYR A 62 -8.57 -10.26 4.94
CA TYR A 62 -8.67 -11.53 5.66
C TYR A 62 -8.65 -11.34 7.17
N VAL A 63 -9.15 -12.37 7.85
CA VAL A 63 -9.00 -12.52 9.30
C VAL A 63 -7.56 -12.95 9.61
N TRP A 64 -7.02 -12.46 10.72
CA TRP A 64 -5.70 -12.80 11.23
C TRP A 64 -5.82 -13.70 12.47
N ASN A 65 -5.26 -14.90 12.37
CA ASN A 65 -5.28 -15.93 13.42
C ASN A 65 -4.03 -15.91 14.32
N THR A 66 -3.30 -14.80 14.33
CA THR A 66 -2.07 -14.56 15.11
C THR A 66 -2.32 -14.18 16.57
N ALA A 67 -3.58 -13.95 16.96
CA ALA A 67 -4.01 -13.59 18.31
C ALA A 67 -5.26 -14.38 18.73
N SER A 68 -5.58 -14.36 20.01
CA SER A 68 -6.84 -14.90 20.54
C SER A 68 -7.57 -13.81 21.33
N PRO A 69 -8.80 -13.40 20.93
CA PRO A 69 -9.50 -13.81 19.70
C PRO A 69 -8.77 -13.36 18.42
N TYR A 70 -9.14 -13.94 17.28
CA TYR A 70 -8.63 -13.55 15.96
C TYR A 70 -8.88 -12.05 15.72
N ARG A 71 -7.98 -11.41 14.97
CA ARG A 71 -8.06 -9.98 14.65
C ARG A 71 -8.56 -9.82 13.22
N ASP A 72 -9.50 -8.92 13.02
CA ASP A 72 -10.06 -8.67 11.69
C ASP A 72 -9.21 -7.65 10.94
N GLY A 73 -8.60 -8.04 9.82
CA GLY A 73 -7.73 -7.17 9.03
C GLY A 73 -8.45 -5.93 8.50
N ASP A 74 -9.78 -5.99 8.32
CA ASP A 74 -10.61 -4.85 7.95
C ASP A 74 -10.54 -3.68 8.96
N LEU A 75 -10.18 -3.97 10.23
CA LEU A 75 -10.04 -2.96 11.29
C LEU A 75 -8.65 -2.33 11.35
N GLU A 76 -7.70 -2.78 10.53
CA GLU A 76 -6.38 -2.17 10.41
C GLU A 76 -6.30 -1.29 9.17
N ALA A 77 -6.51 0.02 9.37
CA ALA A 77 -6.49 1.01 8.29
C ALA A 77 -5.20 0.96 7.44
N GLY A 78 -4.06 0.62 8.04
CA GLY A 78 -2.80 0.48 7.31
C GLY A 78 -2.85 -0.57 6.22
N ILE A 79 -3.45 -1.74 6.49
CA ILE A 79 -3.61 -2.82 5.51
C ILE A 79 -4.59 -2.38 4.42
N VAL A 80 -5.76 -1.85 4.80
CA VAL A 80 -6.77 -1.40 3.83
C VAL A 80 -6.21 -0.34 2.86
N ILE A 81 -5.49 0.65 3.39
CA ILE A 81 -4.89 1.71 2.55
C ILE A 81 -3.79 1.15 1.65
N HIS A 82 -2.96 0.22 2.15
CA HIS A 82 -1.94 -0.45 1.35
C HIS A 82 -2.57 -1.15 0.14
N GLU A 83 -3.61 -1.96 0.36
CA GLU A 83 -4.29 -2.68 -0.71
C GLU A 83 -4.92 -1.73 -1.75
N LEU A 84 -5.60 -0.68 -1.29
CA LEU A 84 -6.17 0.32 -2.21
C LEU A 84 -5.08 1.08 -3.00
N THR A 85 -3.87 1.17 -2.46
CA THR A 85 -2.73 1.79 -3.14
C THR A 85 -2.18 0.92 -4.27
N HIS A 86 -2.30 -0.42 -4.21
CA HIS A 86 -2.03 -1.25 -5.38
C HIS A 86 -2.95 -0.87 -6.56
N GLY A 87 -4.23 -0.61 -6.27
CA GLY A 87 -5.18 -0.07 -7.25
C GLY A 87 -4.66 1.22 -7.91
N LEU A 88 -4.31 2.21 -7.08
CA LEU A 88 -3.78 3.50 -7.51
C LEU A 88 -2.51 3.37 -8.35
N SER A 89 -1.48 2.72 -7.80
CA SER A 89 -0.16 2.63 -8.42
C SER A 89 -0.19 1.84 -9.72
N THR A 90 -0.94 0.73 -9.79
CA THR A 90 -1.08 -0.06 -11.02
C THR A 90 -1.87 0.67 -12.10
N ARG A 91 -2.93 1.42 -11.78
CA ARG A 91 -3.69 2.20 -12.79
C ARG A 91 -2.87 3.35 -13.36
N LEU A 92 -2.09 4.03 -12.52
CA LEU A 92 -1.28 5.17 -12.95
C LEU A 92 -0.02 4.75 -13.73
N THR A 93 0.65 3.66 -13.30
CA THR A 93 1.94 3.26 -13.89
C THR A 93 1.73 2.63 -15.26
N GLY A 94 2.22 3.28 -16.32
CA GLY A 94 2.04 2.81 -17.70
C GLY A 94 0.66 3.14 -18.29
N GLY A 95 -0.16 3.88 -17.55
CA GLY A 95 -1.47 4.36 -17.95
C GLY A 95 -2.63 3.39 -17.66
N PRO A 96 -3.86 3.92 -17.58
CA PRO A 96 -5.02 3.21 -17.03
C PRO A 96 -5.43 1.95 -17.81
N ALA A 97 -5.03 1.85 -19.08
CA ALA A 97 -5.29 0.68 -19.92
C ALA A 97 -4.30 -0.48 -19.71
N ASN A 98 -3.21 -0.30 -18.94
CA ASN A 98 -2.13 -1.29 -18.80
C ASN A 98 -1.78 -1.58 -17.34
N SER A 99 -2.23 -2.72 -16.84
CA SER A 99 -1.94 -3.18 -15.47
C SER A 99 -0.67 -4.03 -15.33
N GLY A 100 0.13 -4.16 -16.39
CA GLY A 100 1.31 -5.04 -16.40
C GLY A 100 2.60 -4.41 -15.88
N CYS A 101 2.58 -3.15 -15.44
CA CYS A 101 3.80 -2.36 -15.24
C CYS A 101 4.50 -2.57 -13.89
N LEU A 102 3.80 -3.13 -12.89
CA LEU A 102 4.32 -3.35 -11.53
C LEU A 102 4.35 -4.84 -11.15
N GLY A 103 4.41 -5.75 -12.13
CA GLY A 103 4.21 -7.18 -11.87
C GLY A 103 5.40 -7.94 -11.28
N TRP A 104 6.63 -7.40 -11.32
CA TRP A 104 7.82 -8.16 -10.91
C TRP A 104 9.02 -7.29 -10.57
N GLY A 105 10.00 -7.86 -9.85
CA GLY A 105 11.31 -7.26 -9.59
C GLY A 105 11.23 -5.92 -8.86
N GLU A 106 12.07 -4.98 -9.27
CA GLU A 106 12.16 -3.66 -8.65
C GLU A 106 10.86 -2.85 -8.77
N SER A 107 10.15 -2.95 -9.91
CA SER A 107 8.89 -2.23 -10.08
C SER A 107 7.78 -2.77 -9.19
N GLY A 108 7.69 -4.10 -9.03
CA GLY A 108 6.78 -4.70 -8.05
C GLY A 108 7.12 -4.30 -6.61
N GLY A 109 8.40 -4.26 -6.26
CA GLY A 109 8.84 -3.79 -4.93
C GLY A 109 8.53 -2.33 -4.65
N MET A 110 8.61 -1.46 -5.66
CA MET A 110 8.11 -0.08 -5.53
C MET A 110 6.60 -0.04 -5.32
N GLY A 111 5.84 -0.94 -5.96
CA GLY A 111 4.40 -1.11 -5.75
C GLY A 111 4.04 -1.34 -4.27
N GLU A 112 4.70 -2.31 -3.64
CA GLU A 112 4.59 -2.59 -2.19
C GLU A 112 4.99 -1.36 -1.35
N GLY A 113 6.10 -0.73 -1.72
CA GLY A 113 6.66 0.43 -1.02
C GLY A 113 5.76 1.66 -1.04
N TRP A 114 5.10 1.95 -2.15
CA TRP A 114 4.11 3.02 -2.23
C TRP A 114 2.88 2.74 -1.37
N GLY A 115 2.45 1.48 -1.29
CA GLY A 115 1.34 1.05 -0.44
C GLY A 115 1.60 1.35 1.03
N ASP A 116 2.73 0.90 1.53
CA ASP A 116 3.12 1.17 2.91
C ASP A 116 3.41 2.66 3.17
N PHE A 117 4.02 3.36 2.20
CA PHE A 117 4.28 4.79 2.31
C PHE A 117 2.99 5.58 2.46
N LEU A 118 2.01 5.41 1.56
CA LEU A 118 0.74 6.11 1.66
C LEU A 118 -0.05 5.70 2.91
N ALA A 119 -0.04 4.42 3.29
CA ALA A 119 -0.62 3.97 4.55
C ALA A 119 0.00 4.69 5.75
N THR A 120 1.33 4.83 5.77
CA THR A 120 2.09 5.53 6.82
C THR A 120 1.81 7.04 6.83
N THR A 121 1.81 7.69 5.68
CA THR A 121 1.53 9.12 5.57
C THR A 121 0.11 9.46 6.02
N ILE A 122 -0.89 8.68 5.59
CA ILE A 122 -2.31 8.96 5.89
C ILE A 122 -2.64 8.74 7.37
N ARG A 123 -2.02 7.74 8.02
CA ARG A 123 -2.17 7.50 9.47
C ARG A 123 -1.27 8.38 10.34
N SER A 124 -0.41 9.19 9.73
CA SER A 124 0.50 10.06 10.48
C SER A 124 -0.27 11.19 11.15
N THR A 125 0.28 11.68 12.25
CA THR A 125 -0.27 12.80 13.01
C THR A 125 0.77 13.93 13.04
N LYS A 126 0.38 15.08 13.60
CA LYS A 126 1.29 16.21 13.81
C LYS A 126 2.57 15.81 14.55
N ASP A 127 2.46 14.90 15.52
CA ASP A 127 3.61 14.41 16.27
C ASP A 127 4.27 13.24 15.53
N TYR A 128 5.58 13.37 15.30
CA TYR A 128 6.39 12.34 14.64
C TYR A 128 6.41 11.04 15.46
N LYS A 129 6.21 9.91 14.78
CA LYS A 129 6.35 8.56 15.33
C LYS A 129 6.90 7.64 14.25
N ASP A 130 7.61 6.59 14.68
CA ASP A 130 7.94 5.48 13.80
C ASP A 130 6.69 4.61 13.59
N PHE A 131 6.54 4.05 12.39
CA PHE A 131 5.33 3.32 12.01
C PHE A 131 5.64 1.86 11.63
N ALA A 132 5.07 0.94 12.38
CA ALA A 132 5.00 -0.48 12.01
C ALA A 132 3.78 -0.74 11.12
N MET A 133 3.92 -1.61 10.13
CA MET A 133 2.81 -2.06 9.27
C MET A 133 2.26 -3.41 9.75
N GLY A 134 0.93 -3.54 9.82
CA GLY A 134 0.27 -4.79 10.20
C GLY A 134 0.45 -5.18 11.67
N SER A 135 0.93 -4.28 12.55
CA SER A 135 1.37 -4.66 13.90
C SER A 135 0.22 -5.17 14.78
N TRP A 136 -0.96 -4.57 14.66
CA TRP A 136 -2.13 -5.01 15.39
C TRP A 136 -2.65 -6.32 14.81
N ALA A 137 -2.93 -6.43 13.52
CA ALA A 137 -3.47 -7.62 12.90
C ALA A 137 -2.52 -8.82 13.03
N ALA A 138 -1.21 -8.61 12.83
CA ALA A 138 -0.20 -9.66 12.96
C ALA A 138 0.16 -10.02 14.41
N ASN A 139 -0.31 -9.23 15.39
CA ASN A 139 0.07 -9.39 16.80
C ASN A 139 1.58 -9.37 17.03
N GLN A 140 2.28 -8.50 16.31
CA GLN A 140 3.73 -8.34 16.32
C GLN A 140 4.05 -6.86 16.55
N VAL A 141 4.79 -6.54 17.62
CA VAL A 141 5.08 -5.15 18.02
C VAL A 141 5.72 -4.35 16.88
N ASN A 142 6.63 -4.98 16.12
CA ASN A 142 7.35 -4.34 15.01
C ASN A 142 6.63 -4.47 13.65
N GLY A 143 5.46 -5.11 13.62
CA GLY A 143 4.74 -5.37 12.37
C GLY A 143 5.37 -6.48 11.53
N ILE A 144 4.93 -6.55 10.27
CA ILE A 144 5.27 -7.63 9.33
C ILE A 144 6.47 -7.32 8.44
N ARG A 145 7.05 -6.11 8.53
CA ARG A 145 8.21 -5.70 7.73
C ARG A 145 9.51 -5.91 8.51
N ASN A 146 10.63 -5.91 7.79
CA ASN A 146 11.97 -6.13 8.39
C ASN A 146 12.34 -5.03 9.41
N TYR A 147 11.94 -3.78 9.13
CA TYR A 147 12.15 -2.63 10.00
C TYR A 147 10.89 -1.79 10.02
N VAL A 148 10.68 -1.06 11.11
CA VAL A 148 9.65 -0.03 11.16
C VAL A 148 10.06 1.14 10.27
N TYR A 149 9.06 1.84 9.74
CA TYR A 149 9.27 3.07 9.00
C TYR A 149 9.77 4.16 9.96
N SER A 150 11.03 4.57 9.79
CA SER A 150 11.72 5.51 10.67
C SER A 150 12.73 6.35 9.89
N THR A 151 12.89 7.61 10.28
CA THR A 151 13.97 8.50 9.81
C THR A 151 15.31 8.19 10.51
N ASN A 152 15.30 7.42 11.59
CA ASN A 152 16.51 7.05 12.33
C ASN A 152 17.21 5.83 11.70
N MET A 153 18.43 6.04 11.17
CA MET A 153 19.25 4.99 10.54
C MET A 153 19.64 3.84 11.47
N THR A 154 19.55 4.03 12.78
CA THR A 154 19.79 2.96 13.77
C THR A 154 18.58 2.04 13.89
N VAL A 155 17.38 2.60 13.72
CA VAL A 155 16.11 1.85 13.78
C VAL A 155 15.83 1.20 12.42
N ASN A 156 16.03 1.93 11.33
CA ASN A 156 15.92 1.42 9.97
C ASN A 156 17.20 1.72 9.18
N PRO A 157 18.13 0.75 9.08
CA PRO A 157 19.41 0.91 8.38
C PRO A 157 19.30 0.72 6.86
N SER A 158 18.09 0.57 6.31
CA SER A 158 17.90 0.26 4.89
C SER A 158 18.38 1.42 3.99
N THR A 159 18.98 1.03 2.87
CA THR A 159 19.52 1.88 1.80
C THR A 159 19.31 1.17 0.46
N TYR A 160 19.46 1.84 -0.69
CA TYR A 160 19.36 1.18 -2.00
C TYR A 160 20.29 -0.04 -2.12
N LYS A 161 21.52 0.06 -1.58
CA LYS A 161 22.50 -1.05 -1.54
C LYS A 161 22.02 -2.27 -0.72
N THR A 162 20.95 -2.12 0.06
CA THR A 162 20.36 -3.25 0.80
C THR A 162 19.71 -4.26 -0.16
N LEU A 163 19.28 -3.82 -1.35
CA LEU A 163 18.74 -4.68 -2.40
C LEU A 163 19.77 -5.68 -2.95
N ASP A 164 21.07 -5.36 -2.86
CA ASP A 164 22.15 -6.26 -3.29
C ASP A 164 22.35 -7.47 -2.36
N LYS A 165 21.67 -7.49 -1.20
CA LYS A 165 21.86 -8.55 -0.19
C LYS A 165 21.06 -9.81 -0.53
N PRO A 166 21.57 -11.01 -0.19
CA PRO A 166 20.81 -12.24 -0.32
C PRO A 166 19.50 -12.17 0.46
N GLY A 167 18.38 -12.52 -0.17
CA GLY A 167 17.04 -12.53 0.46
C GLY A 167 16.12 -11.40 0.02
N TYR A 168 16.62 -10.41 -0.73
CA TYR A 168 15.84 -9.27 -1.26
C TYR A 168 15.27 -9.54 -2.67
N TRP A 169 14.72 -10.75 -2.88
CA TRP A 169 14.17 -11.17 -4.18
C TRP A 169 12.65 -11.04 -4.28
N GLY A 170 11.94 -11.00 -3.15
CA GLY A 170 10.50 -10.79 -3.09
C GLY A 170 10.16 -9.30 -3.09
N VAL A 171 9.04 -8.93 -3.72
CA VAL A 171 8.60 -7.52 -3.85
C VAL A 171 8.49 -6.82 -2.48
N HIS A 172 7.95 -7.48 -1.47
CA HIS A 172 7.87 -6.99 -0.09
C HIS A 172 9.24 -6.78 0.57
N ALA A 173 10.29 -7.48 0.14
CA ALA A 173 11.65 -7.22 0.63
C ALA A 173 12.29 -6.03 -0.11
N ILE A 174 12.00 -5.87 -1.40
CA ILE A 174 12.51 -4.79 -2.24
C ILE A 174 11.92 -3.43 -1.84
N GLU A 175 10.71 -3.40 -1.27
CA GLU A 175 10.07 -2.19 -0.75
C GLU A 175 10.94 -1.40 0.25
N ASN A 176 11.94 -2.05 0.86
CA ASN A 176 12.92 -1.44 1.75
C ASN A 176 13.67 -0.26 1.08
N ASP A 177 13.75 -0.20 -0.25
CA ASP A 177 14.25 0.99 -0.95
C ASP A 177 13.27 2.17 -0.89
N CYS A 178 11.97 1.94 -1.09
CA CYS A 178 10.95 2.96 -0.86
C CYS A 178 10.97 3.45 0.59
N GLN A 179 11.15 2.55 1.57
CA GLN A 179 11.32 2.95 2.98
C GLN A 179 12.54 3.86 3.18
N ALA A 180 13.65 3.54 2.50
CA ALA A 180 14.92 4.25 2.63
C ALA A 180 14.88 5.66 2.00
N ARG A 181 14.10 5.86 0.94
CA ARG A 181 14.06 7.11 0.15
C ARG A 181 12.88 8.01 0.51
N LEU A 182 11.66 7.49 0.47
CA LEU A 182 10.45 8.34 0.48
C LEU A 182 10.18 9.02 1.82
N LEU A 183 10.53 8.39 2.95
CA LEU A 183 10.34 8.99 4.27
C LEU A 183 11.47 9.90 4.73
N ARG A 184 12.69 9.70 4.21
CA ARG A 184 13.85 10.52 4.59
C ARG A 184 13.90 11.83 3.82
N ASP A 185 13.40 11.85 2.57
CA ASP A 185 13.45 13.03 1.72
C ASP A 185 12.22 13.95 1.89
N THR A 186 11.14 13.49 2.54
CA THR A 186 9.87 14.23 2.66
C THR A 186 9.60 14.83 4.05
N VAL A 187 10.28 14.34 5.09
CA VAL A 187 10.14 14.88 6.45
C VAL A 187 11.33 15.82 6.71
N PRO A 188 11.13 17.14 6.89
CA PRO A 188 12.22 18.02 7.25
C PRO A 188 12.85 17.52 8.55
N SER A 189 14.18 17.41 8.57
CA SER A 189 14.95 17.05 9.76
C SER A 189 14.40 17.79 10.97
N PRO A 190 14.19 17.14 12.13
CA PRO A 190 14.03 17.89 13.36
C PRO A 190 15.27 18.77 13.50
N ALA A 191 15.05 20.08 13.62
CA ALA A 191 16.12 21.02 13.85
C ALA A 191 16.86 20.63 15.15
N PRO A 192 18.19 20.80 15.21
CA PRO A 192 19.00 20.46 16.39
C PRO A 192 18.59 21.26 17.63
#